data_AF-A0A5M4AUG4-F1
#
_entry.id   AF-A0A5M4AUG4-F1
#
_cell.length_a   1.000
_cell.length_b   1.000
_cell.length_c   1.000
_cell.angle_alpha   90.00
_cell.angle_beta   90.00
_cell.angle_gamma   90.00
#
_symmetry.space_group_name_H-M   'P 1'
#
loop_
_entity.id
_entity.type
_entity.pdbx_description
1 polymer ?
#
loop_
_entity_poly.entity_id
_entity_poly.type
_entity_poly.pdbx_seq_one_letter_code
_entity_poly.pdbx_strand_id
1 'polypeptide(L)'
;MTLKMNIQELVEKEINDLWNLYGDKEFCKLPPLSVKEILDAGLMFIGINPSVSKNDRVKLIEEKEKRVGFYFLEHRDNHKYFAKFTEIAEKTDLPWSHLDLLYIRETEQNKIKSLLKTDDGIQFIYRQLMVSKSVIDKLISKTELVVFVVNNTLAREFLGKDRPNHYDDAQEHWMNYRFVWNDELGTYTCNGHPFFFTSMLTGQRALDNGSFERLIWHIRFVKSKLGI
;
A
#
# COMPACT_ATOMS: atom_id res chain seq x y z
N MET A 1 -1.46 18.00 -15.80
CA MET A 1 -2.68 17.17 -15.92
C MET A 1 -2.35 15.86 -15.24
N THR A 2 -3.02 15.52 -14.13
CA THR A 2 -2.72 14.28 -13.40
C THR A 2 -3.13 13.09 -14.26
N LEU A 3 -2.16 12.28 -14.67
CA LEU A 3 -2.43 11.09 -15.47
C LEU A 3 -2.73 9.93 -14.53
N LYS A 4 -3.64 9.08 -14.98
CA LYS A 4 -3.96 7.85 -14.28
C LYS A 4 -3.29 6.68 -14.97
N MET A 5 -2.68 5.83 -14.16
CA MET A 5 -2.18 4.55 -14.58
C MET A 5 -3.20 3.47 -14.23
N ASN A 6 -3.75 2.82 -15.25
CA ASN A 6 -4.49 1.59 -15.05
C ASN A 6 -3.51 0.48 -14.66
N ILE A 7 -3.72 -0.14 -13.50
CA ILE A 7 -2.88 -1.21 -12.97
C ILE A 7 -3.53 -2.58 -13.07
N GLN A 8 -4.77 -2.66 -13.56
CA GLN A 8 -5.49 -3.92 -13.73
C GLN A 8 -4.67 -4.93 -14.53
N GLU A 9 -4.06 -4.52 -15.63
CA GLU A 9 -3.26 -5.41 -16.49
C GLU A 9 -2.03 -5.98 -15.79
N LEU A 10 -1.44 -5.23 -14.85
CA LEU A 10 -0.29 -5.69 -14.04
C LEU A 10 -0.70 -6.65 -12.93
N VAL A 11 -1.93 -6.52 -12.44
CA VAL A 11 -2.42 -7.22 -11.25
C VAL A 11 -3.23 -8.46 -11.61
N GLU A 12 -4.13 -8.35 -12.58
CA GLU A 12 -5.24 -9.28 -12.78
C GLU A 12 -4.76 -10.70 -13.03
N LYS A 13 -3.85 -10.89 -13.98
CA LYS A 13 -3.34 -12.21 -14.33
C LYS A 13 -2.59 -12.83 -13.15
N GLU A 14 -1.61 -12.12 -12.61
CA GLU A 14 -0.71 -12.65 -11.57
C GLU A 14 -1.45 -13.01 -10.28
N ILE A 15 -2.42 -12.19 -9.88
CA ILE A 15 -3.23 -12.44 -8.68
C ILE A 15 -4.25 -13.56 -8.90
N ASN A 16 -4.89 -13.64 -10.07
CA ASN A 16 -5.77 -14.76 -10.39
C ASN A 16 -5.02 -16.09 -10.42
N ASP A 17 -3.82 -16.11 -11.02
CA ASP A 17 -2.96 -17.30 -11.06
C ASP A 17 -2.56 -17.73 -9.64
N LEU A 18 -2.23 -16.76 -8.78
CA LEU A 18 -1.92 -17.02 -7.37
C LEU A 18 -3.14 -17.60 -6.61
N TRP A 19 -4.34 -17.06 -6.81
CA TRP A 19 -5.56 -17.55 -6.18
C TRP A 19 -5.99 -18.93 -6.71
N ASN A 20 -5.65 -19.26 -7.96
CA ASN A 20 -5.84 -20.61 -8.49
C ASN A 20 -4.87 -21.59 -7.82
N LEU A 21 -3.60 -21.21 -7.66
CA LEU A 21 -2.56 -22.04 -7.05
C LEU A 21 -2.84 -22.36 -5.57
N TYR A 22 -3.31 -21.38 -4.81
CA TYR A 22 -3.59 -21.52 -3.36
C TYR A 22 -5.09 -21.68 -3.06
N GLY A 23 -5.92 -21.97 -4.07
CA GLY A 23 -7.37 -21.85 -3.97
C GLY A 23 -8.07 -22.83 -3.03
N ASP A 24 -7.36 -23.83 -2.52
CA ASP A 24 -7.78 -24.78 -1.49
C ASP A 24 -7.44 -24.31 -0.06
N LYS A 25 -6.52 -23.35 0.08
CA LYS A 25 -6.08 -22.82 1.36
C LYS A 25 -7.12 -21.89 1.98
N GLU A 26 -7.20 -21.90 3.30
CA GLU A 26 -8.17 -21.09 4.05
C GLU A 26 -8.05 -19.59 3.78
N PHE A 27 -6.82 -19.10 3.60
CA PHE A 27 -6.54 -17.69 3.34
C PHE A 27 -6.91 -17.22 1.92
N CYS A 28 -7.30 -18.13 1.02
CA CYS A 28 -7.80 -17.83 -0.33
C CYS A 28 -9.32 -18.06 -0.48
N LYS A 29 -10.06 -18.24 0.62
CA LYS A 29 -11.53 -18.40 0.59
C LYS A 29 -12.28 -17.16 0.10
N LEU A 30 -11.68 -15.98 0.23
CA LEU A 30 -12.23 -14.73 -0.28
C LEU A 30 -11.55 -14.35 -1.59
N PRO A 31 -12.28 -13.79 -2.57
CA PRO A 31 -11.66 -13.25 -3.76
C PRO A 31 -10.73 -12.09 -3.39
N PRO A 32 -9.62 -11.91 -4.10
CA PRO A 32 -8.73 -10.78 -3.89
C PRO A 32 -9.40 -9.45 -4.24
N LEU A 33 -8.80 -8.34 -3.82
CA LEU A 33 -9.26 -6.99 -4.20
C LEU A 33 -8.06 -6.09 -4.48
N SER A 34 -8.17 -5.29 -5.53
CA SER A 34 -7.21 -4.25 -5.88
C SER A 34 -7.92 -2.98 -6.28
N VAL A 35 -7.24 -1.84 -6.14
CA VAL A 35 -7.62 -0.65 -6.89
C VAL A 35 -7.37 -0.89 -8.39
N LYS A 36 -8.20 -0.30 -9.25
CA LYS A 36 -8.05 -0.40 -10.71
C LYS A 36 -7.03 0.58 -11.29
N GLU A 37 -7.01 1.79 -10.74
CA GLU A 37 -6.23 2.91 -11.25
C GLU A 37 -5.54 3.65 -10.11
N ILE A 38 -4.33 4.13 -10.37
CA ILE A 38 -3.60 4.99 -9.45
C ILE A 38 -3.08 6.23 -10.19
N LEU A 39 -2.76 7.27 -9.44
CA LEU A 39 -2.17 8.48 -10.01
C LEU A 39 -0.66 8.30 -10.17
N ASP A 40 -0.10 8.93 -11.20
CA ASP A 40 1.34 8.91 -11.42
C ASP A 40 2.11 10.13 -10.88
N ALA A 41 1.39 11.05 -10.23
CA ALA A 41 1.95 12.16 -9.47
C ALA A 41 1.02 12.50 -8.29
N GLY A 42 1.57 13.14 -7.25
CA GLY A 42 0.83 13.50 -6.03
C GLY A 42 1.07 12.53 -4.88
N LEU A 43 0.04 12.27 -4.07
CA LEU A 43 0.12 11.41 -2.89
C LEU A 43 -0.21 9.95 -3.23
N MET A 44 0.63 9.02 -2.76
CA MET A 44 0.36 7.58 -2.76
C MET A 44 0.30 7.07 -1.33
N PHE A 45 -0.90 6.75 -0.85
CA PHE A 45 -1.07 6.10 0.45
C PHE A 45 -0.87 4.59 0.31
N ILE A 46 0.08 4.04 1.07
CA ILE A 46 0.37 2.61 1.08
C ILE A 46 -0.25 1.97 2.32
N GLY A 47 -1.24 1.10 2.10
CA GLY A 47 -1.83 0.21 3.09
C GLY A 47 -1.22 -1.20 3.05
N ILE A 48 -1.68 -2.09 3.94
CA ILE A 48 -1.27 -3.50 3.85
C ILE A 48 -2.22 -4.24 2.92
N ASN A 49 -3.51 -4.28 3.26
CA ASN A 49 -4.44 -5.22 2.65
C ASN A 49 -5.89 -4.72 2.84
N PRO A 50 -6.79 -5.02 1.90
CA PRO A 50 -8.16 -4.58 1.99
C PRO A 50 -8.90 -5.22 3.17
N SER A 51 -9.65 -4.40 3.90
CA SER A 51 -10.58 -4.91 4.93
C SER A 51 -11.87 -5.44 4.30
N VAL A 52 -12.55 -6.36 4.99
CA VAL A 52 -13.85 -6.88 4.58
C VAL A 52 -14.80 -6.88 5.77
N SER A 53 -16.02 -6.38 5.58
CA SER A 53 -17.06 -6.41 6.61
C SER A 53 -17.53 -7.86 6.84
N LYS A 54 -18.10 -8.14 8.02
CA LYS A 54 -18.64 -9.49 8.30
C LYS A 54 -19.73 -9.90 7.30
N ASN A 55 -20.61 -8.96 6.94
CA ASN A 55 -21.71 -9.20 6.02
C ASN A 55 -21.20 -9.48 4.60
N ASP A 56 -20.24 -8.69 4.12
CA ASP A 56 -19.66 -8.88 2.79
C ASP A 56 -18.82 -10.16 2.72
N ARG A 57 -18.12 -10.50 3.81
CA ARG A 57 -17.37 -11.77 3.90
C ARG A 57 -18.28 -12.98 3.68
N VAL A 58 -19.48 -13.01 4.28
CA VAL A 58 -20.43 -14.12 4.08
C VAL A 58 -20.87 -14.20 2.62
N LYS A 59 -21.30 -13.09 2.03
CA LYS A 59 -21.75 -13.02 0.63
C LYS A 59 -20.66 -13.51 -0.34
N LEU A 60 -19.44 -13.01 -0.20
CA LEU A 60 -18.32 -13.37 -1.08
C LEU A 60 -17.96 -14.85 -0.99
N ILE A 61 -18.11 -15.48 0.18
CA ILE A 61 -17.90 -16.93 0.35
C ILE A 61 -19.00 -17.73 -0.37
N GLU A 62 -20.25 -17.26 -0.30
CA GLU A 62 -21.39 -17.91 -0.96
C GLU A 62 -21.33 -17.82 -2.49
N GLU A 63 -20.87 -16.68 -3.01
CA GLU A 63 -20.70 -16.43 -4.45
C GLU A 63 -19.63 -17.32 -5.09
N LYS A 64 -18.68 -17.84 -4.29
CA LYS A 64 -17.55 -18.68 -4.73
C LYS A 64 -16.70 -18.04 -5.84
N GLU A 65 -16.74 -16.71 -5.96
CA GLU A 65 -15.85 -15.97 -6.85
C GLU A 65 -14.42 -16.06 -6.31
N LYS A 66 -13.48 -16.33 -7.21
CA LYS A 66 -12.04 -16.44 -6.90
C LYS A 66 -11.20 -15.42 -7.66
N ARG A 67 -11.80 -14.72 -8.63
CA ARG A 67 -11.15 -13.68 -9.41
C ARG A 67 -10.98 -12.41 -8.60
N VAL A 68 -9.91 -11.68 -8.89
CA VAL A 68 -9.65 -10.37 -8.30
C VAL A 68 -10.78 -9.39 -8.65
N GLY A 69 -11.32 -8.75 -7.62
CA GLY A 69 -12.20 -7.59 -7.78
C GLY A 69 -11.37 -6.32 -7.98
N PHE A 70 -11.92 -5.36 -8.73
CA PHE A 70 -11.32 -4.05 -8.93
C PHE A 70 -12.29 -2.93 -8.54
N TYR A 71 -11.80 -1.93 -7.80
CA TYR A 71 -12.57 -0.75 -7.44
C TYR A 71 -11.90 0.55 -7.94
N PHE A 72 -12.71 1.59 -8.13
CA PHE A 72 -12.24 2.94 -8.47
C PHE A 72 -12.31 3.84 -7.24
N LEU A 73 -11.26 4.64 -7.02
CA LEU A 73 -11.20 5.64 -5.93
C LEU A 73 -11.96 6.93 -6.24
N GLU A 74 -12.50 7.12 -7.46
CA GLU A 74 -13.12 8.39 -7.89
C GLU A 74 -14.51 8.65 -7.35
N HIS A 75 -15.18 7.63 -6.84
CA HIS A 75 -16.35 7.89 -6.03
C HIS A 75 -15.83 8.58 -4.78
N ARG A 76 -16.31 9.80 -4.49
CA ARG A 76 -16.04 10.54 -3.24
C ARG A 76 -16.42 9.63 -2.06
N ASP A 77 -15.54 8.70 -1.74
CA ASP A 77 -15.90 7.55 -0.94
C ASP A 77 -15.93 8.05 0.48
N ASN A 78 -17.15 8.28 0.97
CA ASN A 78 -17.50 8.49 2.37
C ASN A 78 -17.10 7.30 3.27
N HIS A 79 -16.28 6.39 2.76
CA HIS A 79 -15.69 5.33 3.53
C HIS A 79 -14.76 5.95 4.57
N LYS A 80 -15.13 5.79 5.85
CA LYS A 80 -14.47 6.41 7.00
C LYS A 80 -12.95 6.14 7.06
N TYR A 81 -12.48 5.06 6.43
CA TYR A 81 -11.06 4.74 6.30
C TYR A 81 -10.28 5.84 5.54
N PHE A 82 -10.82 6.35 4.43
CA PHE A 82 -10.13 7.29 3.55
C PHE A 82 -10.26 8.75 4.00
N ALA A 83 -11.07 9.04 5.02
CA ALA A 83 -11.33 10.41 5.47
C ALA A 83 -10.05 11.21 5.79
N LYS A 84 -9.05 10.55 6.39
CA LYS A 84 -7.76 11.20 6.69
C LYS A 84 -6.89 11.40 5.46
N PHE A 85 -7.02 10.55 4.45
CA PHE A 85 -6.26 10.68 3.20
C PHE A 85 -6.81 11.88 2.41
N THR A 86 -8.13 12.00 2.34
CA THR A 86 -8.83 13.18 1.79
C THR A 86 -8.40 14.45 2.52
N GLU A 87 -8.40 14.46 3.86
CA GLU A 87 -8.01 15.65 4.64
C GLU A 87 -6.56 16.07 4.37
N ILE A 88 -5.61 15.12 4.26
CA ILE A 88 -4.21 15.42 3.92
C ILE A 88 -4.13 15.97 2.49
N ALA A 89 -4.80 15.34 1.53
CA ALA A 89 -4.80 15.76 0.13
C ALA A 89 -5.33 17.21 -0.02
N GLU A 90 -6.46 17.53 0.62
CA GLU A 90 -7.03 18.87 0.64
C GLU A 90 -6.09 19.90 1.27
N LYS A 91 -5.46 19.58 2.40
CA LYS A 91 -4.56 20.51 3.11
C LYS A 91 -3.20 20.68 2.45
N THR A 92 -2.79 19.75 1.59
CA THR A 92 -1.51 19.78 0.86
C THR A 92 -1.69 20.24 -0.58
N ASP A 93 -2.94 20.32 -1.06
CA ASP A 93 -3.29 20.62 -2.45
C ASP A 93 -2.58 19.65 -3.41
N LEU A 94 -2.63 18.35 -3.09
CA LEU A 94 -2.08 17.28 -3.90
C LEU A 94 -3.18 16.25 -4.18
N PRO A 95 -3.31 15.77 -5.42
CA PRO A 95 -4.22 14.67 -5.71
C PRO A 95 -3.68 13.39 -5.04
N TRP A 96 -4.56 12.43 -4.74
CA TRP A 96 -4.16 11.23 -4.01
C TRP A 96 -4.71 9.93 -4.60
N SER A 97 -3.96 8.85 -4.39
CA SER A 97 -4.37 7.48 -4.64
C SER A 97 -3.93 6.56 -3.49
N HIS A 98 -4.40 5.32 -3.51
CA HIS A 98 -4.12 4.33 -2.48
C HIS A 98 -3.80 2.99 -3.10
N LEU A 99 -2.82 2.30 -2.52
CA LEU A 99 -2.43 0.94 -2.89
C LEU A 99 -2.23 0.13 -1.62
N ASP A 100 -2.93 -1.00 -1.51
CA ASP A 100 -2.59 -2.04 -0.56
C ASP A 100 -1.49 -2.94 -1.15
N LEU A 101 -0.50 -3.33 -0.35
CA LEU A 101 0.60 -4.21 -0.79
C LEU A 101 0.20 -5.68 -0.93
N LEU A 102 -0.90 -6.09 -0.30
CA LEU A 102 -1.46 -7.42 -0.39
C LEU A 102 -2.89 -7.34 -0.92
N TYR A 103 -3.28 -8.37 -1.65
CA TYR A 103 -4.59 -8.47 -2.31
C TYR A 103 -5.58 -9.31 -1.50
N ILE A 104 -5.07 -10.03 -0.50
CA ILE A 104 -5.87 -10.80 0.44
C ILE A 104 -6.77 -9.88 1.28
N ARG A 105 -8.07 -10.20 1.31
CA ARG A 105 -9.03 -9.48 2.15
C ARG A 105 -9.00 -10.02 3.57
N GLU A 106 -8.41 -9.27 4.49
CA GLU A 106 -8.30 -9.67 5.90
C GLU A 106 -8.38 -8.47 6.84
N THR A 107 -9.19 -8.58 7.89
CA THR A 107 -9.39 -7.50 8.86
C THR A 107 -8.52 -7.73 10.09
N GLU A 108 -8.14 -8.99 10.38
CA GLU A 108 -7.37 -9.37 11.55
C GLU A 108 -5.87 -9.49 11.23
N GLN A 109 -5.07 -8.51 11.69
CA GLN A 109 -3.61 -8.50 11.51
C GLN A 109 -2.92 -9.78 12.03
N ASN A 110 -3.49 -10.42 13.04
CA ASN A 110 -2.95 -11.68 13.57
C ASN A 110 -3.00 -12.82 12.55
N LYS A 111 -3.94 -12.81 11.60
CA LYS A 111 -4.00 -13.81 10.54
C LYS A 111 -2.87 -13.62 9.54
N ILE A 112 -2.56 -12.38 9.14
CA ILE A 112 -1.36 -12.09 8.33
C ILE A 112 -0.10 -12.56 9.06
N LYS A 113 0.03 -12.25 10.36
CA LYS A 113 1.16 -12.74 11.17
C LYS A 113 1.22 -14.27 11.26
N SER A 114 0.10 -14.97 11.22
CA SER A 114 0.10 -16.44 11.20
C SER A 114 0.57 -17.02 9.87
N LEU A 115 0.27 -16.37 8.75
CA LEU A 115 0.79 -16.76 7.42
C LEU A 115 2.31 -16.64 7.37
N LEU A 116 2.87 -15.62 8.02
CA LEU A 116 4.32 -15.42 8.10
C LEU A 116 5.06 -16.49 8.94
N LYS A 117 4.35 -17.47 9.53
CA LYS A 117 4.95 -18.57 10.30
C LYS A 117 5.08 -19.88 9.51
N THR A 118 4.61 -19.93 8.26
CA THR A 118 4.67 -21.12 7.41
C THR A 118 5.32 -20.78 6.08
N ASP A 119 6.05 -21.74 5.49
CA ASP A 119 6.72 -21.52 4.21
C ASP A 119 5.70 -21.19 3.10
N ASP A 120 4.59 -21.93 3.02
CA ASP A 120 3.49 -21.66 2.10
C ASP A 120 2.94 -20.22 2.26
N GLY A 121 2.73 -19.79 3.51
CA GLY A 121 2.20 -18.47 3.81
C GLY A 121 3.20 -17.37 3.47
N ILE A 122 4.49 -17.54 3.77
CA ILE A 122 5.57 -16.63 3.39
C ILE A 122 5.63 -16.50 1.86
N GLN A 123 5.60 -17.62 1.12
CA GLN A 123 5.62 -17.61 -0.34
C GLN A 123 4.38 -16.94 -0.93
N PHE A 124 3.20 -17.18 -0.35
CA PHE A 124 1.95 -16.53 -0.76
C PHE A 124 1.99 -15.01 -0.54
N ILE A 125 2.50 -14.55 0.61
CA ILE A 125 2.68 -13.11 0.88
C ILE A 125 3.72 -12.52 -0.07
N TYR A 126 4.88 -13.15 -0.20
CA TYR A 126 5.96 -12.67 -1.06
C TYR A 126 5.52 -12.50 -2.51
N ARG A 127 4.78 -13.46 -3.08
CA ARG A 127 4.27 -13.36 -4.45
C ARG A 127 3.31 -12.18 -4.65
N GLN A 128 2.43 -11.90 -3.68
CA GLN A 128 1.60 -10.69 -3.72
C GLN A 128 2.44 -9.42 -3.70
N LEU A 129 3.44 -9.37 -2.82
CA LEU A 129 4.35 -8.24 -2.73
C LEU A 129 5.09 -8.00 -4.06
N MET A 130 5.52 -9.04 -4.77
CA MET A 130 6.17 -8.86 -6.08
C MET A 130 5.23 -8.24 -7.13
N VAL A 131 3.94 -8.55 -7.09
CA VAL A 131 2.94 -7.88 -7.95
C VAL A 131 2.84 -6.40 -7.58
N SER A 132 2.67 -6.05 -6.30
CA SER A 132 2.66 -4.65 -5.88
C SER A 132 3.99 -3.94 -6.14
N LYS A 133 5.11 -4.67 -6.11
CA LYS A 133 6.44 -4.14 -6.44
C LYS A 133 6.48 -3.69 -7.88
N SER A 134 5.97 -4.49 -8.82
CA SER A 134 5.90 -4.11 -10.23
C SER A 134 5.14 -2.80 -10.46
N VAL A 135 4.09 -2.55 -9.68
CA VAL A 135 3.30 -1.31 -9.74
C VAL A 135 4.11 -0.14 -9.20
N ILE A 136 4.74 -0.28 -8.04
CA ILE A 136 5.55 0.77 -7.43
C ILE A 136 6.80 1.07 -8.27
N ASP A 137 7.49 0.04 -8.78
CA ASP A 137 8.65 0.18 -9.68
C ASP A 137 8.32 1.04 -10.89
N LYS A 138 7.14 0.83 -11.49
CA LYS A 138 6.66 1.62 -12.63
C LYS A 138 6.35 3.08 -12.26
N LEU A 139 5.97 3.36 -11.01
CA LEU A 139 5.80 4.72 -10.53
C LEU A 139 7.15 5.40 -10.26
N ILE A 140 8.05 4.72 -9.53
CA ILE A 140 9.34 5.29 -9.12
C ILE A 140 10.36 5.35 -10.25
N SER A 141 10.06 4.77 -11.42
CA SER A 141 10.85 4.91 -12.63
C SER A 141 10.47 6.13 -13.47
N LYS A 142 9.36 6.81 -13.14
CA LYS A 142 8.90 8.01 -13.85
C LYS A 142 9.66 9.25 -13.38
N THR A 143 9.63 10.29 -14.21
CA THR A 143 10.20 11.60 -13.88
C THR A 143 9.34 12.39 -12.90
N GLU A 144 8.03 12.21 -12.96
CA GLU A 144 7.05 12.83 -12.08
C GLU A 144 7.13 12.21 -10.69
N LEU A 145 7.36 13.06 -9.68
CA LEU A 145 7.50 12.57 -8.31
C LEU A 145 6.14 12.27 -7.68
N VAL A 146 6.07 11.07 -7.14
CA VAL A 146 5.04 10.61 -6.21
C VAL A 146 5.56 10.70 -4.79
N VAL A 147 4.75 11.30 -3.91
CA VAL A 147 4.98 11.35 -2.47
C VAL A 147 4.29 10.15 -1.82
N PHE A 148 5.06 9.21 -1.32
CA PHE A 148 4.54 8.01 -0.67
C PHE A 148 4.30 8.26 0.81
N VAL A 149 3.11 7.89 1.30
CA VAL A 149 2.75 7.91 2.72
C VAL A 149 2.43 6.47 3.13
N VAL A 150 3.40 5.82 3.75
CA VAL A 150 3.30 4.44 4.21
C VAL A 150 2.70 4.44 5.60
N ASN A 151 1.44 4.03 5.71
CA ASN A 151 0.64 4.25 6.92
C ASN A 151 0.68 3.09 7.93
N ASN A 152 1.44 2.05 7.64
CA ASN A 152 1.44 0.81 8.41
C ASN A 152 2.84 0.23 8.61
N THR A 153 3.15 -0.20 9.84
CA THR A 153 4.45 -0.79 10.21
C THR A 153 4.79 -2.06 9.42
N LEU A 154 3.84 -2.96 9.19
CA LEU A 154 4.08 -4.17 8.41
C LEU A 154 4.29 -3.84 6.93
N ALA A 155 3.57 -2.84 6.39
CA ALA A 155 3.81 -2.37 5.03
C ALA A 155 5.22 -1.77 4.89
N ARG A 156 5.70 -1.03 5.90
CA ARG A 156 7.08 -0.53 5.96
C ARG A 156 8.10 -1.68 5.97
N GLU A 157 7.86 -2.74 6.74
CA GLU A 157 8.70 -3.94 6.74
C GLU A 157 8.72 -4.60 5.35
N PHE A 158 7.54 -4.83 4.74
CA PHE A 158 7.42 -5.44 3.42
C PHE A 158 8.07 -4.63 2.30
N LEU A 159 8.10 -3.31 2.40
CA LEU A 159 8.87 -2.47 1.47
C LEU A 159 10.39 -2.72 1.58
N GLY A 160 10.87 -3.27 2.70
CA GLY A 160 12.28 -3.54 2.96
C GLY A 160 12.97 -2.51 3.86
N LYS A 161 12.21 -1.56 4.46
CA LYS A 161 12.77 -0.47 5.27
C LYS A 161 13.33 -0.94 6.61
N ASP A 162 12.72 -1.95 7.22
CA ASP A 162 13.07 -2.50 8.53
C ASP A 162 13.83 -3.82 8.39
N ARG A 163 14.80 -3.85 7.47
CA ARG A 163 15.65 -5.02 7.25
C ARG A 163 16.30 -5.49 8.57
N PRO A 164 16.31 -6.81 8.87
CA PRO A 164 16.99 -7.32 10.05
C PRO A 164 18.50 -7.04 10.02
N ASN A 165 19.08 -6.69 11.17
CA ASN A 165 20.51 -6.32 11.29
C ASN A 165 21.50 -7.43 10.86
N HIS A 166 21.06 -8.68 10.79
CA HIS A 166 21.90 -9.81 10.37
C HIS A 166 21.92 -10.01 8.85
N TYR A 167 21.11 -9.28 8.09
CA TYR A 167 21.16 -9.31 6.63
C TYR A 167 22.30 -8.42 6.14
N ASP A 168 23.14 -8.95 5.25
CA ASP A 168 24.13 -8.16 4.52
C ASP A 168 23.48 -7.38 3.35
N ASP A 169 24.29 -6.61 2.62
CA ASP A 169 23.81 -5.81 1.48
C ASP A 169 23.40 -6.65 0.27
N ALA A 170 23.95 -7.86 0.10
CA ALA A 170 23.66 -8.76 -1.01
C ALA A 170 22.35 -9.53 -0.80
N GLN A 171 21.93 -9.73 0.45
CA GLN A 171 20.68 -10.41 0.77
C GLN A 171 19.47 -9.52 0.48
N GLU A 172 18.41 -10.10 -0.08
CA GLU A 172 17.15 -9.42 -0.33
C GLU A 172 16.19 -9.58 0.85
N HIS A 173 15.44 -8.54 1.19
CA HIS A 173 14.42 -8.60 2.22
C HIS A 173 13.10 -8.05 1.68
N TRP A 174 12.11 -8.92 1.55
CA TRP A 174 10.80 -8.61 0.96
C TRP A 174 10.92 -7.91 -0.41
N MET A 175 10.38 -6.70 -0.57
CA MET A 175 10.47 -5.91 -1.81
C MET A 175 11.84 -5.25 -2.01
N ASN A 176 12.71 -5.30 -1.00
CA ASN A 176 14.11 -4.89 -1.09
C ASN A 176 14.33 -3.42 -1.53
N TYR A 177 13.40 -2.50 -1.25
CA TYR A 177 13.65 -1.08 -1.51
C TYR A 177 14.72 -0.52 -0.58
N ARG A 178 15.59 0.32 -1.15
CA ARG A 178 16.68 0.98 -0.44
C ARG A 178 16.34 2.45 -0.22
N PHE A 179 15.88 2.73 0.99
CA PHE A 179 15.50 4.08 1.41
C PHE A 179 16.71 4.82 1.95
N VAL A 180 16.98 6.00 1.40
CA VAL A 180 18.07 6.88 1.85
C VAL A 180 17.45 8.05 2.63
N TRP A 181 17.97 8.33 3.82
CA TRP A 181 17.55 9.52 4.55
C TRP A 181 18.04 10.78 3.83
N ASN A 182 17.16 11.76 3.66
CA ASN A 182 17.49 13.06 3.08
C ASN A 182 17.31 14.15 4.13
N ASP A 183 18.41 14.73 4.61
CA ASP A 183 18.40 15.78 5.64
C ASP A 183 17.72 17.07 5.18
N GLU A 184 17.79 17.42 3.90
CA GLU A 184 17.17 18.63 3.35
C GLU A 184 15.65 18.53 3.31
N LEU A 185 15.14 17.33 3.06
CA LEU A 185 13.72 17.03 3.05
C LEU A 185 13.21 16.59 4.43
N GLY A 186 14.11 16.18 5.33
CA GLY A 186 13.77 15.60 6.64
C GLY A 186 13.00 14.28 6.53
N THR A 187 13.11 13.55 5.42
CA THR A 187 12.38 12.29 5.19
C THR A 187 13.21 11.32 4.35
N TYR A 188 12.73 10.08 4.19
CA TYR A 188 13.41 9.10 3.35
C TYR A 188 13.07 9.32 1.87
N THR A 189 13.98 8.93 0.98
CA THR A 189 13.74 8.89 -0.45
C THR A 189 14.10 7.52 -1.03
N CYS A 190 13.46 7.17 -2.15
CA CYS A 190 13.81 6.04 -3.00
C CYS A 190 13.69 6.50 -4.45
N ASN A 191 14.77 6.43 -5.24
CA ASN A 191 14.84 7.01 -6.60
C ASN A 191 14.37 8.47 -6.70
N GLY A 192 14.64 9.28 -5.66
CA GLY A 192 14.20 10.69 -5.60
C GLY A 192 12.75 10.90 -5.13
N HIS A 193 11.93 9.85 -5.08
CA HIS A 193 10.58 9.93 -4.53
C HIS A 193 10.61 9.97 -3.00
N PRO A 194 9.93 10.92 -2.34
CA PRO A 194 9.89 10.98 -0.88
C PRO A 194 8.93 9.93 -0.28
N PHE A 195 9.35 9.30 0.81
CA PHE A 195 8.62 8.28 1.56
C PHE A 195 8.46 8.69 3.02
N PHE A 196 7.23 8.97 3.42
CA PHE A 196 6.83 9.22 4.80
C PHE A 196 6.38 7.91 5.45
N PHE A 197 7.17 7.41 6.38
CA PHE A 197 6.80 6.24 7.19
C PHE A 197 6.08 6.70 8.46
N THR A 198 4.79 6.40 8.56
CA THR A 198 3.93 6.81 9.66
C THR A 198 3.03 5.66 10.07
N SER A 199 2.84 5.41 11.36
CA SER A 199 1.85 4.44 11.85
C SER A 199 0.52 5.10 12.23
N MET A 200 0.33 6.37 11.85
CA MET A 200 -0.67 7.26 12.45
C MET A 200 -2.04 7.24 11.77
N LEU A 201 -2.16 6.64 10.58
CA LEU A 201 -3.40 6.70 9.80
C LEU A 201 -4.23 5.40 9.87
N THR A 202 -3.77 4.40 10.61
CA THR A 202 -4.50 3.14 10.82
C THR A 202 -5.27 3.15 12.14
N GLY A 203 -6.62 3.25 12.07
CA GLY A 203 -7.52 3.11 13.23
C GLY A 203 -8.29 4.39 13.61
N GLN A 204 -9.52 4.23 14.10
CA GLN A 204 -10.47 5.32 14.42
C GLN A 204 -10.20 6.08 15.74
N ARG A 205 -9.12 5.81 16.50
CA ARG A 205 -8.89 6.45 17.81
C ARG A 205 -7.49 7.05 18.00
N ALA A 206 -7.53 8.26 18.54
CA ALA A 206 -6.48 9.08 19.15
C ALA A 206 -5.17 9.19 18.36
N LEU A 207 -5.29 9.81 17.20
CA LEU A 207 -4.25 10.64 16.60
C LEU A 207 -3.70 11.60 17.68
N ASP A 208 -2.39 11.63 17.92
CA ASP A 208 -1.81 12.88 18.43
C ASP A 208 -2.00 13.91 17.32
N ASN A 209 -2.94 14.85 17.52
CA ASN A 209 -3.26 15.87 16.51
C ASN A 209 -2.00 16.62 16.05
N GLY A 210 -1.04 16.84 16.96
CA GLY A 210 0.23 17.46 16.63
C GLY A 210 1.04 16.66 15.62
N SER A 211 1.08 15.33 15.72
CA SER A 211 1.82 14.49 14.77
C SER A 211 1.18 14.47 13.39
N PHE A 212 -0.15 14.53 13.32
CA PHE A 212 -0.87 14.66 12.04
C PHE A 212 -0.68 16.03 11.40
N GLU A 213 -0.75 17.11 12.17
CA GLU A 213 -0.45 18.47 11.71
C GLU A 213 1.00 18.56 11.21
N ARG A 214 1.95 17.96 11.93
CA ARG A 214 3.36 17.86 11.50
C ARG A 214 3.50 17.12 10.18
N LEU A 215 2.80 16.00 9.97
CA LEU A 215 2.84 15.28 8.70
C LEU A 215 2.36 16.16 7.54
N ILE A 216 1.24 16.86 7.70
CA ILE A 216 0.71 17.78 6.66
C ILE A 216 1.70 18.91 6.40
N TRP A 217 2.23 19.54 7.45
CA TRP A 217 3.23 20.60 7.32
C TRP A 217 4.47 20.10 6.57
N HIS A 218 4.94 18.91 6.91
CA HIS A 218 6.16 18.33 6.34
C HIS A 218 5.98 17.92 4.88
N ILE A 219 4.82 17.37 4.52
CA ILE A 219 4.45 17.13 3.11
C ILE A 219 4.43 18.45 2.33
N ARG A 220 3.85 19.53 2.88
CA ARG A 220 3.85 20.85 2.21
C ARG A 220 5.25 21.42 2.05
N PHE A 221 6.11 21.24 3.04
CA PHE A 221 7.51 21.64 2.96
C PHE A 221 8.23 20.89 1.83
N VAL A 222 8.11 19.56 1.78
CA VAL A 222 8.70 18.73 0.73
C VAL A 222 8.14 19.08 -0.64
N LYS A 223 6.82 19.27 -0.75
CA LYS A 223 6.14 19.76 -1.96
C LYS A 223 6.78 21.04 -2.49
N SER A 224 6.93 22.05 -1.63
CA SER A 224 7.55 23.33 -1.99
C SER A 224 9.02 23.20 -2.37
N LYS A 225 9.77 22.31 -1.72
CA LYS A 225 11.20 22.09 -1.98
C LYS A 225 11.44 21.38 -3.31
N LEU A 226 10.58 20.44 -3.67
CA LEU A 226 10.69 19.63 -4.89
C LEU A 226 9.95 20.25 -6.09
N GLY A 227 9.13 21.28 -5.88
CA GLY A 227 8.38 21.94 -6.95
C GLY A 227 7.27 21.07 -7.54
N ILE A 228 6.63 20.26 -6.69
CA ILE A 228 5.55 19.32 -7.07
C ILE A 228 4.17 19.78 -6.60
#